data_AF-A2D5Q2-F1
#
_entry.id   AF-A2D5Q2-F1
#
_cell.length_a   1.000
_cell.length_b   1.000
_cell.length_c   1.000
_cell.angle_alpha   90.00
_cell.angle_beta   90.00
_cell.angle_gamma   90.00
#
_symmetry.space_group_name_H-M   'P 1'
#
loop_
_entity.id
_entity.type
_entity.pdbx_description
1 polymer ?
#
loop_
_entity_poly.entity_id
_entity_poly.type
_entity_poly.pdbx_seq_one_letter_code
_entity_poly.pdbx_strand_id
1 'polypeptide(L)' 'VVENLLNYCFQTFLDKTMSIEFPEMLAEIITNQLPKYSNGNIKKLLFHQK' A
#
# COMPACT_ATOMS: atom_id res chain seq x y z
N VAL A 1 3.31 -8.00 -9.63
CA VAL A 1 2.21 -8.61 -8.84
C VAL A 1 2.04 -7.88 -7.51
N VAL A 2 3.02 -7.87 -6.60
CA VAL A 2 2.92 -7.20 -5.28
C VAL A 2 2.67 -5.68 -5.37
N GLU A 3 3.36 -4.97 -6.26
CA GLU A 3 3.13 -3.52 -6.44
C GLU A 3 1.71 -3.20 -6.91
N ASN A 4 1.15 -4.02 -7.80
CA ASN A 4 -0.21 -3.80 -8.29
C ASN A 4 -1.24 -4.06 -7.18
N LEU A 5 -0.98 -5.02 -6.28
CA LEU A 5 -1.83 -5.28 -5.12
C LEU A 5 -1.79 -4.12 -4.12
N LEU A 6 -0.59 -3.59 -3.81
CA LEU A 6 -0.43 -2.45 -2.91
C LEU A 6 -1.04 -1.17 -3.50
N ASN A 7 -0.83 -0.91 -4.80
CA ASN A 7 -1.43 0.23 -5.48
C ASN A 7 -2.96 0.19 -5.41
N TYR A 8 -3.56 -0.97 -5.69
CA TYR A 8 -5.01 -1.15 -5.60
C TYR A 8 -5.50 -0.98 -4.16
N CYS A 9 -4.83 -1.60 -3.19
CA CYS A 9 -5.16 -1.47 -1.77
C CYS A 9 -5.15 -0.01 -1.31
N PHE A 10 -4.10 0.75 -1.65
CA PHE A 10 -4.01 2.17 -1.29
C PHE A 10 -5.08 3.01 -2.00
N GLN A 11 -5.40 2.72 -3.26
CA GLN A 11 -6.49 3.40 -3.96
C GLN A 11 -7.84 3.16 -3.27
N THR A 12 -8.17 1.91 -2.95
CA THR A 12 -9.42 1.58 -2.24
C THR A 12 -9.46 2.14 -0.82
N PHE A 13 -8.31 2.31 -0.17
CA PHE A 13 -8.23 2.92 1.16
C PHE A 13 -8.48 4.44 1.14
N LEU A 14 -8.03 5.12 0.08
CA LEU A 14 -8.22 6.56 -0.09
C LEU A 14 -9.61 6.90 -0.65
N ASP A 15 -10.15 6.06 -1.53
CA ASP A 15 -11.45 6.27 -2.16
C ASP A 15 -12.60 5.76 -1.28
N LYS A 16 -13.14 6.67 -0.46
CA LYS A 16 -14.26 6.38 0.43
C LYS A 16 -15.59 6.15 -0.30
N THR A 17 -15.68 6.41 -1.60
CA THR A 17 -16.92 6.16 -2.37
C THR A 17 -17.18 4.68 -2.61
N MET A 18 -16.13 3.85 -2.48
CA MET A 18 -16.21 2.40 -2.70
C MET A 18 -16.83 1.63 -1.52
N SER A 19 -17.15 2.31 -0.40
CA SER A 19 -17.74 1.71 0.81
C SER A 19 -16.97 0.48 1.34
N ILE A 20 -15.65 0.49 1.21
CA ILE A 20 -14.77 -0.59 1.70
C ILE A 20 -14.37 -0.27 3.14
N GLU A 21 -14.62 -1.22 4.03
CA GLU A 21 -14.20 -1.13 5.43
C GLU A 21 -12.82 -1.77 5.63
N PHE A 22 -11.98 -1.09 6.40
CA PHE A 22 -10.67 -1.58 6.81
C PHE A 22 -10.65 -1.77 8.33
N PRO A 23 -10.22 -2.94 8.83
CA PRO A 23 -9.94 -3.15 10.25
C PRO A 23 -8.91 -2.13 10.77
N GLU A 24 -9.01 -1.78 12.05
CA GLU A 24 -8.15 -0.79 12.72
C GLU A 24 -6.65 -1.03 12.47
N MET A 25 -6.20 -2.28 12.66
CA MET A 25 -4.81 -2.67 12.45
C MET A 25 -4.35 -2.44 11.00
N LEU A 26 -5.21 -2.74 10.01
CA LEU A 26 -4.86 -2.51 8.60
C LEU A 26 -4.83 -1.01 8.28
N ALA A 27 -5.75 -0.23 8.83
CA ALA A 27 -5.76 1.22 8.67
C ALA A 27 -4.48 1.85 9.24
N GLU A 28 -4.02 1.40 10.42
CA GLU A 28 -2.77 1.86 11.03
C GLU A 28 -1.56 1.52 10.16
N ILE A 29 -1.47 0.27 9.68
CA ILE A 29 -0.37 -0.18 8.81
C ILE A 29 -0.35 0.62 7.51
N ILE A 30 -1.49 0.75 6.84
CA ILE A 30 -1.60 1.45 5.55
C ILE A 30 -1.23 2.93 5.72
N THR A 31 -1.73 3.59 6.76
CA THR A 31 -1.42 4.99 7.07
C THR A 31 0.09 5.21 7.24
N ASN A 32 0.79 4.29 7.90
CA ASN A 32 2.24 4.36 8.11
C ASN A 32 3.07 4.01 6.86
N GLN A 33 2.52 3.22 5.93
CA GLN A 33 3.24 2.75 4.74
C GLN A 33 3.03 3.62 3.51
N LEU A 34 1.85 4.23 3.35
CA LEU A 34 1.50 5.07 2.21
C LEU A 34 2.53 6.19 1.93
N PRO A 35 2.99 6.99 2.92
CA PRO A 35 4.01 8.01 2.67
C PRO A 35 5.40 7.42 2.34
N LYS A 36 5.73 6.24 2.88
CA LYS A 36 7.01 5.56 2.56
C LYS A 36 7.01 5.07 1.12
N TYR A 37 5.86 4.60 0.65
CA TYR A 37 5.65 4.12 -0.72
C TYR A 37 5.63 5.28 -1.72
N SER A 38 4.88 6.36 -1.45
CA SER A 38 4.79 7.52 -2.35
C SER A 38 6.11 8.25 -2.51
N ASN A 39 6.93 8.31 -1.47
CA ASN A 39 8.23 8.99 -1.50
C ASN A 39 9.35 8.14 -2.11
N GLY A 40 9.03 6.93 -2.60
CA GLY A 40 10.02 6.00 -3.15
C GLY A 40 11.01 5.46 -2.11
N ASN A 41 10.71 5.61 -0.82
CA ASN A 41 11.55 5.15 0.28
C ASN A 41 11.33 3.65 0.57
N ILE A 42 11.36 2.85 -0.49
CA ILE A 42 11.19 1.39 -0.44
C ILE A 42 12.34 0.73 -1.18
N LYS A 43 13.13 -0.03 -0.43
CA LYS A 43 14.18 -0.88 -0.98
C LYS A 43 13.64 -2.28 -1.20
N LYS A 44 13.39 -2.65 -2.46
CA LYS A 44 13.09 -4.04 -2.82
C LYS A 44 14.38 -4.84 -2.80
N LEU A 45 14.38 -5.94 -2.05
CA LEU A 45 15.47 -6.91 -2.07
C LEU A 45 15.07 -8.03 -3.02
N LEU A 46 15.86 -8.22 -4.08
CA LEU A 46 15.64 -9.26 -5.09
C LEU A 46 16.80 -10.24 -5.02
N PHE A 47 16.50 -11.53 -5.10
CA PHE A 47 17.53 -12.58 -5.20
C PHE A 47 18.33 -12.45 -6.50
N HIS A 48 17.64 -12.17 -7.60
CA HIS A 48 18.24 -11.87 -8.89
C HIS A 48 17.63 -10.56 -9.40
N GLN A 49 18.48 -9.61 -9.75
CA GLN A 49 18.05 -8.40 -10.42
C GLN A 49 17.71 -8.77 -11.88
N LYS A 50 16.72 -8.07 -12.46
CA LYS A 50 16.43 -8.19 -13.89
C LYS A 50 17.59 -7.65 -14.72
#